data_AF-A0A2S2P532-F1
#
_entry.id   AF-A0A2S2P532-F1
#
_cell.length_a   1.000
_cell.length_b   1.000
_cell.length_c   1.000
_cell.angle_alpha   90.00
_cell.angle_beta   90.00
_cell.angle_gamma   90.00
#
_symmetry.space_group_name_H-M   'P 1'
#
loop_
_entity.id
_entity.type
_entity.pdbx_description
1 polymer ?
#
loop_
_entity_poly.entity_id
_entity_poly.type
_entity_poly.pdbx_seq_one_letter_code
_entity_poly.pdbx_strand_id
1 'polypeptide(L)'
;TMKPRIIGSSEVNVEDEKVAWWGAIFAAGTYWILGEDNDIDLLDKHISNVPPSLLVDPLAQTALAAYKCRNKVQTMKPRILEFHCHEASKILSETLILLQTNKPQPIVIMTLLLACDWLLETRMLSWQEEYKKMPAGYVNLEFLNLKSFQEDLTSLRKIAQFVPFATAKVFLYEATARLMAGASPTKTQQLFDRSLRHRSTRNFVICTKGKGEQSAVGLREHATALFMACKHLPMSLLSPPGIRAGMLAEAARTLEKIGDRKNLMQCYKLLKSITTNSSVTD
;
A
#
# COMPACT_ATOMS: atom_id res chain seq x y z
N THR A 1 -5.45 58.38 -14.26
CA THR A 1 -4.85 58.44 -12.91
C THR A 1 -5.00 57.08 -12.24
N MET A 2 -3.96 56.26 -12.34
CA MET A 2 -3.90 54.93 -11.73
C MET A 2 -3.76 55.11 -10.20
N LYS A 3 -4.70 54.58 -9.42
CA LYS A 3 -4.51 54.46 -7.96
C LYS A 3 -3.55 53.29 -7.70
N PRO A 4 -2.54 53.46 -6.82
CA PRO A 4 -1.64 52.38 -6.46
C PRO A 4 -2.40 51.37 -5.58
N ARG A 5 -2.33 50.10 -5.95
CA ARG A 5 -2.81 48.99 -5.12
C ARG A 5 -1.80 48.77 -4.01
N ILE A 6 -2.21 49.03 -2.78
CA ILE A 6 -1.40 48.85 -1.57
C ILE A 6 -1.03 47.38 -1.45
N ILE A 7 0.27 47.10 -1.46
CA ILE A 7 0.88 45.82 -1.09
C ILE A 7 0.72 45.72 0.43
N GLY A 8 -0.22 44.89 0.89
CA GLY A 8 -0.51 44.78 2.31
C GLY A 8 -1.88 44.19 2.60
N SER A 9 -2.12 42.95 2.18
CA SER A 9 -2.99 42.06 2.94
C SER A 9 -2.23 40.77 3.16
N SER A 10 -1.84 40.52 4.41
CA SER A 10 -1.52 39.19 4.92
C SER A 10 -2.81 38.36 5.01
N GLU A 11 -3.53 38.25 3.90
CA GLU A 11 -4.47 37.17 3.67
C GLU A 11 -3.61 36.07 3.07
N VAL A 12 -3.19 35.11 3.91
CA VAL A 12 -2.72 33.84 3.39
C VAL A 12 -3.85 33.34 2.48
N ASN A 13 -3.57 33.25 1.19
CA ASN A 13 -4.59 32.95 0.20
C ASN A 13 -5.17 31.57 0.52
N VAL A 14 -6.48 31.48 0.75
CA VAL A 14 -7.17 30.23 1.15
C VAL A 14 -6.95 29.11 0.11
N GLU A 15 -6.73 29.47 -1.16
CA GLU A 15 -6.32 28.52 -2.19
C GLU A 15 -4.92 27.94 -1.96
N ASP A 16 -3.97 28.76 -1.50
CA ASP A 16 -2.61 28.33 -1.20
C ASP A 16 -2.58 27.36 0.00
N GLU A 17 -3.46 27.56 0.99
CA GLU A 17 -3.58 26.63 2.13
C GLU A 17 -4.11 25.25 1.72
N LYS A 18 -5.10 25.20 0.82
CA LYS A 18 -5.64 23.92 0.29
C LYS A 18 -4.58 23.17 -0.51
N VAL A 19 -3.88 23.88 -1.39
CA VAL A 19 -2.83 23.30 -2.23
C VAL A 19 -1.70 22.77 -1.35
N ALA A 20 -1.29 23.54 -0.34
CA ALA A 20 -0.27 23.11 0.62
C ALA A 20 -0.70 21.85 1.39
N TRP A 21 -1.96 21.79 1.85
CA TRP A 21 -2.47 20.63 2.57
C TRP A 21 -2.51 19.35 1.72
N TRP A 22 -3.03 19.44 0.48
CA TRP A 22 -2.99 18.31 -0.46
C TRP A 22 -1.56 17.92 -0.84
N GLY A 23 -0.68 18.91 -1.02
CA GLY A 23 0.74 18.69 -1.24
C GLY A 23 1.38 17.88 -0.11
N ALA A 24 1.05 18.19 1.16
CA ALA A 24 1.53 17.45 2.31
C ALA A 24 1.01 16.00 2.35
N ILE A 25 -0.27 15.77 2.04
CA ILE A 25 -0.86 14.42 1.94
C ILE A 25 -0.12 13.58 0.89
N PHE A 26 0.10 14.12 -0.31
CA PHE A 26 0.80 13.39 -1.37
C PHE A 26 2.29 13.20 -1.07
N ALA A 27 2.94 14.18 -0.44
CA ALA A 27 4.31 14.06 0.03
C ALA A 27 4.47 12.93 1.06
N ALA A 28 3.53 12.78 2.00
CA ALA A 28 3.52 11.66 2.94
C ALA A 28 3.44 10.32 2.20
N GLY A 29 2.62 10.24 1.14
CA GLY A 29 2.56 9.08 0.26
C GLY A 29 3.90 8.77 -0.42
N THR A 30 4.59 9.79 -0.92
CA THR A 30 5.90 9.60 -1.55
C THR A 30 6.95 9.12 -0.55
N TYR A 31 7.00 9.69 0.66
CA TYR A 31 7.93 9.26 1.70
C TYR A 31 7.72 7.79 2.10
N TRP A 32 6.47 7.37 2.30
CA TRP A 32 6.16 5.96 2.59
C TRP A 32 6.53 5.01 1.45
N ILE A 33 6.34 5.43 0.20
CA ILE A 33 6.72 4.65 -0.99
C ILE A 33 8.25 4.49 -1.06
N LEU A 34 9.03 5.52 -0.73
CA LEU A 34 10.49 5.47 -0.72
C LEU A 34 11.06 4.81 0.55
N GLY A 35 10.23 4.62 1.58
CA GLY A 35 10.65 4.13 2.88
C GLY A 35 11.50 5.16 3.65
N GLU A 36 11.27 6.44 3.40
CA GLU A 36 11.95 7.59 3.99
C GLU A 36 11.03 8.23 5.05
N ASP A 37 10.85 7.55 6.19
CA ASP A 37 9.87 7.97 7.20
C ASP A 37 10.31 9.22 8.02
N ASN A 38 11.55 9.72 7.83
CA ASN A 38 12.17 10.74 8.67
C ASN A 38 11.48 12.12 8.61
N ASP A 39 10.85 12.47 7.48
CA ASP A 39 10.24 13.78 7.27
C ASP A 39 8.73 13.80 7.52
N ILE A 40 8.15 12.67 7.95
CA ILE A 40 6.71 12.52 8.15
C ILE A 40 6.23 13.31 9.36
N ASP A 41 7.04 13.45 10.41
CA ASP A 41 6.68 14.23 11.60
C ASP A 41 6.46 15.73 11.29
N LEU A 42 7.21 16.27 10.34
CA LEU A 42 7.02 17.64 9.86
C LEU A 42 5.71 17.78 9.08
N LEU A 43 5.42 16.81 8.21
CA LEU A 43 4.17 16.76 7.47
C LEU A 43 2.96 16.56 8.38
N ASP A 44 3.07 15.79 9.47
CA ASP A 44 1.97 15.49 10.39
C ASP A 44 1.36 16.75 11.00
N LYS A 45 2.22 17.74 11.33
CA LYS A 45 1.78 19.06 11.82
C LYS A 45 0.95 19.79 10.77
N HIS A 46 1.41 19.80 9.51
CA HIS A 46 0.70 20.44 8.41
C HIS A 46 -0.61 19.72 8.06
N ILE A 47 -0.60 18.40 8.01
CA ILE A 47 -1.78 17.59 7.68
C ILE A 47 -2.85 17.68 8.78
N SER A 48 -2.44 17.82 10.04
CA SER A 48 -3.35 18.03 11.16
C SER A 48 -4.06 19.38 11.13
N ASN A 49 -3.47 20.39 10.51
CA ASN A 49 -4.06 21.72 10.33
C ASN A 49 -4.91 21.77 9.05
N VAL A 50 -6.06 21.10 9.10
CA VAL A 50 -6.97 21.01 7.95
C VAL A 50 -7.64 22.36 7.68
N PRO A 51 -7.53 22.93 6.47
CA PRO A 51 -8.24 24.14 6.10
C PRO A 51 -9.76 24.01 6.30
N PRO A 52 -10.48 25.02 6.81
CA PRO A 52 -11.92 24.91 7.13
C PRO A 52 -12.80 24.42 5.99
N SER A 53 -12.46 24.83 4.76
CA SER A 53 -13.15 24.41 3.53
C SER A 53 -13.00 22.93 3.19
N LEU A 54 -11.93 22.27 3.67
CA LEU A 54 -11.69 20.83 3.48
C LEU A 54 -12.29 19.99 4.61
N LEU A 55 -12.74 20.60 5.72
CA LEU A 55 -13.36 19.87 6.83
C LEU A 55 -14.66 19.17 6.43
N VAL A 56 -15.37 19.69 5.42
CA VAL A 56 -16.62 19.12 4.90
C VAL A 56 -16.44 18.43 3.56
N ASP A 57 -15.22 18.40 3.02
CA ASP A 57 -14.92 17.76 1.74
C ASP A 57 -14.74 16.24 1.96
N PRO A 58 -15.60 15.38 1.36
CA PRO A 58 -15.55 13.93 1.61
C PRO A 58 -14.23 13.29 1.18
N LEU A 59 -13.58 13.81 0.14
CA LEU A 59 -12.32 13.28 -0.36
C LEU A 59 -11.17 13.61 0.59
N ALA A 60 -11.12 14.84 1.11
CA ALA A 60 -10.15 15.27 2.11
C ALA A 60 -10.34 14.49 3.42
N GLN A 61 -11.58 14.31 3.88
CA GLN A 61 -11.88 13.49 5.06
C GLN A 61 -11.40 12.04 4.88
N THR A 62 -11.66 11.44 3.71
CA THR A 62 -11.19 10.10 3.37
C THR A 62 -9.67 10.00 3.42
N ALA A 63 -8.97 10.92 2.75
CA ALA A 63 -7.51 10.94 2.71
C ALA A 63 -6.90 11.14 4.11
N LEU A 64 -7.44 12.06 4.90
CA LEU A 64 -6.99 12.33 6.27
C LEU A 64 -7.21 11.14 7.20
N ALA A 65 -8.37 10.49 7.13
CA ALA A 65 -8.69 9.34 7.96
C ALA A 65 -7.74 8.17 7.68
N ALA A 66 -7.49 7.86 6.40
CA ALA A 66 -6.54 6.84 5.99
C ALA A 66 -5.09 7.20 6.38
N TYR A 67 -4.69 8.47 6.19
CA TYR A 67 -3.38 8.99 6.61
C TYR A 67 -3.14 8.76 8.11
N LYS A 68 -4.10 9.15 8.97
CA LYS A 68 -3.97 9.00 10.43
C LYS A 68 -3.76 7.55 10.84
N CYS A 69 -4.48 6.62 10.21
CA CYS A 69 -4.31 5.19 10.45
C CYS A 69 -2.89 4.74 10.07
N ARG A 70 -2.45 5.10 8.86
CA ARG A 70 -1.14 4.74 8.33
C ARG A 70 0.00 5.30 9.17
N ASN A 71 -0.08 6.58 9.55
CA ASN A 71 0.96 7.25 10.33
C ASN A 71 1.15 6.60 11.72
N LYS A 72 0.09 6.03 12.30
CA LYS A 72 0.12 5.48 13.66
C LYS A 72 0.25 3.96 13.71
N VAL A 73 0.45 3.27 12.57
CA VAL A 73 0.50 1.80 12.49
C VAL A 73 1.57 1.17 13.39
N GLN A 74 2.70 1.86 13.61
CA GLN A 74 3.80 1.35 14.42
C GLN A 74 3.69 1.70 15.91
N THR A 75 2.94 2.76 16.25
CA THR A 75 2.91 3.32 17.61
C THR A 75 1.61 3.01 18.34
N MET A 76 0.51 2.78 17.61
CA MET A 76 -0.81 2.57 18.19
C MET A 76 -1.07 1.10 18.50
N LYS A 77 -1.81 0.83 19.58
CA LYS A 77 -2.24 -0.54 19.92
C LYS A 77 -3.15 -1.10 18.80
N PRO A 78 -2.99 -2.37 18.37
CA PRO A 78 -3.72 -2.94 17.24
C PRO A 78 -5.25 -2.78 17.30
N ARG A 79 -5.87 -2.99 18.47
CA ARG A 79 -7.33 -2.84 18.64
C ARG A 79 -7.82 -1.41 18.45
N ILE A 80 -7.05 -0.42 18.92
CA ILE A 80 -7.40 1.01 18.77
C ILE A 80 -7.17 1.44 17.32
N LEU A 81 -6.05 0.99 16.73
CA LEU A 81 -5.76 1.21 15.32
C LEU A 81 -6.89 0.68 14.43
N GLU A 82 -7.37 -0.54 14.70
CA GLU A 82 -8.47 -1.09 13.90
C GLU A 82 -9.73 -0.25 14.00
N PHE A 83 -10.09 0.22 15.20
CA PHE A 83 -11.27 1.08 15.35
C PHE A 83 -11.18 2.31 14.42
N HIS A 84 -10.03 2.98 14.39
CA HIS A 84 -9.81 4.10 13.48
C HIS A 84 -9.81 3.67 12.00
N CYS A 85 -9.18 2.55 11.67
CA CYS A 85 -9.20 2.02 10.31
C CYS A 85 -10.64 1.68 9.87
N HIS A 86 -11.49 1.19 10.76
CA HIS A 86 -12.87 0.82 10.46
C HIS A 86 -13.72 2.06 10.16
N GLU A 87 -13.58 3.13 10.94
CA GLU A 87 -14.23 4.41 10.66
C GLU A 87 -13.72 5.03 9.35
N ALA A 88 -12.41 4.95 9.09
CA ALA A 88 -11.84 5.41 7.82
C ALA A 88 -12.35 4.60 6.61
N SER A 89 -12.55 3.29 6.75
CA SER A 89 -13.15 2.43 5.73
C SER A 89 -14.61 2.82 5.41
N LYS A 90 -15.40 3.20 6.42
CA LYS A 90 -16.76 3.71 6.22
C LYS A 90 -16.77 5.01 5.41
N ILE A 91 -15.95 5.98 5.83
CA ILE A 91 -15.81 7.27 5.14
C ILE A 91 -15.38 7.05 3.67
N LEU A 92 -14.41 6.16 3.44
CA LEU A 92 -13.97 5.78 2.09
C LEU A 92 -15.12 5.18 1.26
N SER A 93 -15.85 4.23 1.83
CA SER A 93 -16.97 3.55 1.14
C SER A 93 -18.09 4.52 0.79
N GLU A 94 -18.48 5.40 1.71
CA GLU A 94 -19.50 6.43 1.50
C GLU A 94 -19.07 7.44 0.43
N THR A 95 -17.82 7.91 0.50
CA THR A 95 -17.25 8.83 -0.49
C THR A 95 -17.19 8.17 -1.88
N LEU A 96 -16.83 6.90 -1.94
CA LEU A 96 -16.80 6.14 -3.18
C LEU A 96 -18.21 6.01 -3.79
N ILE A 97 -19.24 5.75 -2.99
CA ILE A 97 -20.64 5.72 -3.46
C ILE A 97 -21.08 7.09 -3.98
N LEU A 98 -20.79 8.16 -3.23
CA LEU A 98 -21.15 9.54 -3.59
C LEU A 98 -20.54 9.94 -4.94
N LEU A 99 -19.26 9.63 -5.14
CA LEU A 99 -18.48 10.07 -6.29
C LEU A 99 -18.58 9.13 -7.51
N GLN A 100 -19.21 7.95 -7.37
CA GLN A 100 -19.47 7.00 -8.46
C GLN A 100 -20.61 7.42 -9.40
N THR A 101 -21.36 8.47 -9.07
CA THR A 101 -22.54 8.92 -9.82
C THR A 101 -22.22 9.62 -11.15
N ASN A 102 -20.95 9.98 -11.39
CA ASN A 102 -20.46 10.59 -12.64
C ASN A 102 -19.13 9.94 -13.03
N LYS A 103 -18.65 10.14 -14.27
CA LYS A 103 -17.25 9.80 -14.63
C LYS A 103 -16.31 10.59 -13.70
N PRO A 104 -15.71 9.95 -12.68
CA PRO A 104 -14.98 10.67 -11.66
C PRO A 104 -13.68 11.22 -12.25
N GLN A 105 -13.29 12.44 -11.84
CA GLN A 105 -12.04 13.03 -12.30
C GLN A 105 -10.86 12.11 -11.91
N PRO A 106 -9.81 12.00 -12.74
CA PRO A 106 -8.68 11.11 -12.46
C PRO A 106 -8.04 11.34 -11.09
N ILE A 107 -7.88 12.60 -10.67
CA ILE A 107 -7.30 12.94 -9.36
C ILE A 107 -8.12 12.39 -8.19
N VAL A 108 -9.46 12.42 -8.30
CA VAL A 108 -10.36 11.89 -7.28
C VAL A 108 -10.14 10.39 -7.12
N ILE A 109 -10.13 9.65 -8.25
CA ILE A 109 -9.90 8.21 -8.24
C ILE A 109 -8.50 7.85 -7.70
N MET A 110 -7.47 8.61 -8.05
CA MET A 110 -6.12 8.37 -7.53
C MET A 110 -6.02 8.64 -6.03
N THR A 111 -6.70 9.66 -5.52
CA THR A 111 -6.76 9.93 -4.07
C THR A 111 -7.51 8.83 -3.32
N LEU A 112 -8.63 8.34 -3.86
CA LEU A 112 -9.35 7.19 -3.30
C LEU A 112 -8.50 5.92 -3.34
N LEU A 113 -7.76 5.70 -4.42
CA LEU A 113 -6.81 4.58 -4.53
C LEU A 113 -5.73 4.67 -3.45
N LEU A 114 -5.14 5.85 -3.26
CA LEU A 114 -4.11 6.10 -2.25
C LEU A 114 -4.64 5.82 -0.83
N ALA A 115 -5.82 6.35 -0.49
CA ALA A 115 -6.44 6.15 0.81
C ALA A 115 -6.78 4.66 1.06
N CYS A 116 -7.33 3.98 0.05
CA CYS A 116 -7.65 2.56 0.13
C CYS A 116 -6.38 1.69 0.28
N ASP A 117 -5.32 2.02 -0.46
CA ASP A 117 -4.02 1.34 -0.36
C ASP A 117 -3.43 1.50 1.04
N TRP A 118 -3.47 2.71 1.62
CA TRP A 118 -3.01 2.94 2.99
C TRP A 118 -3.79 2.14 4.04
N LEU A 119 -5.12 2.00 3.90
CA LEU A 119 -5.92 1.20 4.83
C LEU A 119 -5.57 -0.28 4.75
N LEU A 120 -5.51 -0.84 3.53
CA LEU A 120 -5.14 -2.23 3.29
C LEU A 120 -3.72 -2.51 3.79
N GLU A 121 -2.77 -1.63 3.48
CA GLU A 121 -1.38 -1.80 3.89
C GLU A 121 -1.24 -1.67 5.42
N THR A 122 -1.96 -0.76 6.06
CA THR A 122 -1.98 -0.60 7.53
C THR A 122 -2.48 -1.86 8.22
N ARG A 123 -3.61 -2.42 7.76
CA ARG A 123 -4.16 -3.67 8.29
C ARG A 123 -3.24 -4.86 8.01
N MET A 124 -2.61 -4.92 6.84
CA MET A 124 -1.60 -5.93 6.52
C MET A 124 -0.41 -5.86 7.48
N LEU A 125 0.13 -4.67 7.75
CA LEU A 125 1.25 -4.50 8.68
C LEU A 125 0.86 -4.87 10.12
N SER A 126 -0.30 -4.39 10.60
CA SER A 126 -0.81 -4.74 11.92
C SER A 126 -0.99 -6.25 12.07
N TRP A 127 -1.59 -6.90 11.07
CA TRP A 127 -1.72 -8.37 11.02
C TRP A 127 -0.35 -9.06 11.12
N GLN A 128 0.66 -8.60 10.37
CA GLN A 128 1.99 -9.21 10.42
C GLN A 128 2.64 -9.10 11.79
N GLU A 129 2.45 -8.01 12.53
CA GLU A 129 2.99 -7.85 13.88
C GLU A 129 2.28 -8.74 14.90
N GLU A 130 0.97 -8.96 14.75
CA GLU A 130 0.24 -9.92 15.57
C GLU A 130 0.60 -11.36 15.21
N TYR A 131 0.75 -11.67 13.93
CA TYR A 131 1.14 -12.99 13.44
C TYR A 131 2.49 -13.45 13.99
N LYS A 132 3.48 -12.55 14.12
CA LYS A 132 4.78 -12.85 14.73
C LYS A 132 4.69 -13.32 16.19
N LYS A 133 3.64 -12.93 16.91
CA LYS A 133 3.43 -13.29 18.32
C LYS A 133 2.72 -14.63 18.47
N MET A 134 2.22 -15.21 17.38
CA MET A 134 1.51 -16.49 17.40
C MET A 134 2.49 -17.66 17.38
N PRO A 135 2.17 -18.77 18.05
CA PRO A 135 2.90 -20.02 17.90
C PRO A 135 2.91 -20.48 16.43
N ALA A 136 4.00 -21.13 16.00
CA ALA A 136 4.11 -21.66 14.65
C ALA A 136 2.97 -22.64 14.34
N GLY A 137 2.31 -22.45 13.19
CA GLY A 137 1.18 -23.28 12.77
C GLY A 137 -0.18 -22.87 13.35
N TYR A 138 -0.24 -21.87 14.23
CA TYR A 138 -1.51 -21.33 14.70
C TYR A 138 -2.02 -20.25 13.74
N VAL A 139 -3.27 -20.39 13.30
CA VAL A 139 -3.99 -19.34 12.57
C VAL A 139 -4.92 -18.67 13.56
N ASN A 140 -4.75 -17.37 13.79
CA ASN A 140 -5.75 -16.61 14.53
C ASN A 140 -6.98 -16.40 13.65
N LEU A 141 -7.96 -17.29 13.81
CA LEU A 141 -9.29 -17.17 13.20
C LEU A 141 -10.07 -15.95 13.74
N GLU A 142 -9.70 -15.47 14.92
CA GLU A 142 -10.17 -14.21 15.52
C GLU A 142 -9.23 -13.04 15.23
N PHE A 143 -8.59 -13.00 14.05
CA PHE A 143 -8.12 -11.72 13.55
C PHE A 143 -9.37 -10.87 13.32
N LEU A 144 -9.69 -10.01 14.31
CA LEU A 144 -10.93 -9.20 14.39
C LEU A 144 -11.28 -8.47 13.09
N ASN A 145 -10.33 -8.35 12.17
CA ASN A 145 -10.34 -7.37 11.10
C ASN A 145 -10.30 -8.03 9.71
N LEU A 146 -10.32 -9.38 9.58
CA LEU A 146 -10.34 -10.02 8.26
C LEU A 146 -11.55 -9.55 7.44
N LYS A 147 -12.71 -9.40 8.09
CA LYS A 147 -13.90 -8.83 7.49
C LYS A 147 -13.65 -7.41 6.97
N SER A 148 -13.09 -6.53 7.81
CA SER A 148 -12.80 -5.15 7.41
C SER A 148 -11.71 -5.04 6.34
N PHE A 149 -10.72 -5.94 6.33
CA PHE A 149 -9.77 -6.06 5.25
C PHE A 149 -10.45 -6.45 3.92
N GLN A 150 -11.42 -7.38 3.96
CA GLN A 150 -12.20 -7.77 2.78
C GLN A 150 -13.17 -6.68 2.30
N GLU A 151 -13.71 -5.87 3.21
CA GLU A 151 -14.50 -4.68 2.89
C GLU A 151 -13.65 -3.66 2.12
N ASP A 152 -12.45 -3.34 2.61
CA ASP A 152 -11.52 -2.47 1.89
C ASP A 152 -11.11 -3.05 0.52
N LEU A 153 -10.84 -4.36 0.46
CA LEU A 153 -10.51 -5.03 -0.80
C LEU A 153 -11.66 -4.91 -1.81
N THR A 154 -12.90 -4.90 -1.33
CA THR A 154 -14.07 -4.67 -2.18
C THR A 154 -14.10 -3.23 -2.70
N SER A 155 -13.77 -2.24 -1.86
CA SER A 155 -13.57 -0.85 -2.29
C SER A 155 -12.45 -0.74 -3.33
N LEU A 156 -11.32 -1.40 -3.11
CA LEU A 156 -10.20 -1.42 -4.07
C LEU A 156 -10.64 -2.02 -5.43
N ARG A 157 -11.42 -3.10 -5.43
CA ARG A 157 -11.96 -3.68 -6.67
C ARG A 157 -12.84 -2.69 -7.43
N LYS A 158 -13.67 -1.92 -6.74
CA LYS A 158 -14.48 -0.86 -7.36
C LYS A 158 -13.60 0.24 -7.95
N ILE A 159 -12.56 0.68 -7.23
CA ILE A 159 -11.60 1.69 -7.71
C ILE A 159 -10.82 1.17 -8.93
N ALA A 160 -10.39 -0.09 -8.91
CA ALA A 160 -9.61 -0.71 -9.98
C ALA A 160 -10.35 -0.80 -11.32
N GLN A 161 -11.68 -0.71 -11.32
CA GLN A 161 -12.46 -0.58 -12.57
C GLN A 161 -12.11 0.69 -13.35
N PHE A 162 -11.68 1.74 -12.66
CA PHE A 162 -11.27 3.02 -13.24
C PHE A 162 -9.75 3.13 -13.43
N VAL A 163 -8.98 2.26 -12.77
CA VAL A 163 -7.50 2.29 -12.75
C VAL A 163 -6.95 0.92 -13.12
N PRO A 164 -6.71 0.62 -14.41
CA PRO A 164 -6.27 -0.70 -14.84
C PRO A 164 -4.98 -1.21 -14.17
N PHE A 165 -4.08 -0.30 -13.77
CA PHE A 165 -2.86 -0.71 -13.08
C PHE A 165 -3.04 -1.08 -11.61
N ALA A 166 -4.19 -0.75 -11.00
CA ALA A 166 -4.51 -1.15 -9.63
C ALA A 166 -4.86 -2.65 -9.53
N THR A 167 -5.07 -3.35 -10.66
CA THR A 167 -5.34 -4.80 -10.67
C THR A 167 -4.24 -5.62 -10.00
N ALA A 168 -2.97 -5.21 -10.13
CA ALA A 168 -1.86 -5.88 -9.42
C ALA A 168 -2.01 -5.78 -7.89
N LYS A 169 -2.48 -4.64 -7.37
CA LYS A 169 -2.79 -4.45 -5.95
C LYS A 169 -3.95 -5.34 -5.51
N VAL A 170 -4.99 -5.48 -6.33
CA VAL A 170 -6.12 -6.37 -6.04
C VAL A 170 -5.65 -7.81 -5.84
N PHE A 171 -4.82 -8.35 -6.73
CA PHE A 171 -4.27 -9.71 -6.59
C PHE A 171 -3.37 -9.85 -5.35
N LEU A 172 -2.53 -8.86 -5.08
CA LEU A 172 -1.66 -8.84 -3.90
C LEU A 172 -2.46 -8.89 -2.59
N TYR A 173 -3.45 -8.02 -2.46
CA TYR A 173 -4.26 -7.96 -1.24
C TYR A 173 -5.24 -9.13 -1.14
N GLU A 174 -5.73 -9.68 -2.25
CA GLU A 174 -6.50 -10.93 -2.23
C GLU A 174 -5.66 -12.12 -1.75
N ALA A 175 -4.41 -12.24 -2.21
CA ALA A 175 -3.47 -13.23 -1.69
C ALA A 175 -3.21 -13.03 -0.19
N THR A 176 -3.07 -11.77 0.25
CA THR A 176 -2.90 -11.41 1.66
C THR A 176 -4.12 -11.78 2.51
N ALA A 177 -5.34 -11.50 2.05
CA ALA A 177 -6.57 -11.90 2.74
C ALA A 177 -6.65 -13.43 2.91
N ARG A 178 -6.17 -14.19 1.93
CA ARG A 178 -6.10 -15.66 2.02
C ARG A 178 -5.07 -16.13 3.05
N LEU A 179 -3.92 -15.46 3.15
CA LEU A 179 -2.94 -15.71 4.22
C LEU A 179 -3.55 -15.43 5.59
N MET A 180 -4.23 -14.30 5.75
CA MET A 180 -4.91 -13.93 6.99
C MET A 180 -5.96 -14.97 7.40
N ALA A 181 -6.70 -15.51 6.43
CA ALA A 181 -7.71 -16.55 6.65
C ALA A 181 -7.15 -17.97 6.86
N GLY A 182 -5.82 -18.17 6.80
CA GLY A 182 -5.21 -19.50 6.85
C GLY A 182 -5.62 -20.41 5.68
N ALA A 183 -5.97 -19.83 4.53
CA ALA A 183 -6.44 -20.60 3.39
C ALA A 183 -5.31 -21.39 2.71
N SER A 184 -5.69 -22.39 1.88
CA SER A 184 -4.75 -23.25 1.16
C SER A 184 -3.58 -22.48 0.50
N PRO A 185 -2.31 -22.83 0.82
CA PRO A 185 -1.12 -22.15 0.32
C PRO A 185 -0.98 -22.13 -1.21
N THR A 186 -1.38 -23.21 -1.90
CA THR A 186 -1.23 -23.34 -3.36
C THR A 186 -2.02 -22.26 -4.12
N LYS A 187 -3.30 -22.05 -3.74
CA LYS A 187 -4.13 -21.01 -4.36
C LYS A 187 -3.63 -19.61 -4.01
N THR A 188 -3.05 -19.44 -2.83
CA THR A 188 -2.46 -18.16 -2.40
C THR A 188 -1.20 -17.83 -3.21
N GLN A 189 -0.35 -18.81 -3.49
CA GLN A 189 0.80 -18.66 -4.39
C GLN A 189 0.35 -18.29 -5.81
N GLN A 190 -0.68 -18.94 -6.36
CA GLN A 190 -1.19 -18.61 -7.69
C GLN A 190 -1.67 -17.16 -7.82
N LEU A 191 -2.23 -16.59 -6.75
CA LEU A 191 -2.62 -15.18 -6.73
C LEU A 191 -1.41 -14.25 -6.66
N PHE A 192 -0.40 -14.58 -5.85
CA PHE A 192 0.88 -13.86 -5.90
C PHE A 192 1.48 -13.90 -7.30
N ASP A 193 1.50 -15.07 -7.95
CA ASP A 193 1.98 -15.24 -9.32
C ASP A 193 1.22 -14.37 -10.33
N ARG A 194 -0.09 -14.15 -10.13
CA ARG A 194 -0.88 -13.25 -10.98
C ARG A 194 -0.47 -11.79 -10.83
N SER A 195 -0.10 -11.36 -9.62
CA SER A 195 0.53 -10.05 -9.41
C SER A 195 1.85 -9.93 -10.20
N LEU A 196 2.60 -11.02 -10.36
CA LEU A 196 3.84 -11.07 -11.16
C LEU A 196 3.55 -11.05 -12.67
N ARG A 197 2.51 -11.76 -13.11
CA ARG A 197 2.20 -11.98 -14.54
C ARG A 197 1.63 -10.77 -15.27
N HIS A 198 1.14 -9.75 -14.55
CA HIS A 198 0.63 -8.53 -15.20
C HIS A 198 1.72 -7.75 -15.98
N ARG A 199 2.96 -8.25 -16.02
CA ARG A 199 4.04 -7.79 -16.90
C ARG A 199 4.61 -8.80 -17.91
N SER A 200 4.26 -10.08 -17.84
CA SER A 200 4.90 -11.07 -18.75
C SER A 200 4.23 -11.13 -20.14
N THR A 201 2.93 -10.82 -20.24
CA THR A 201 2.13 -11.02 -21.48
C THR A 201 1.88 -9.77 -22.32
N ARG A 202 2.72 -8.73 -22.22
CA ARG A 202 2.76 -7.67 -23.26
C ARG A 202 4.09 -7.61 -24.02
N ASN A 203 4.81 -8.73 -24.05
CA ASN A 203 5.72 -9.03 -25.16
C ASN A 203 4.89 -9.70 -26.25
N PHE A 204 4.21 -8.90 -27.08
CA PHE A 204 3.81 -9.42 -28.39
C PHE A 204 5.09 -9.85 -29.09
N VAL A 205 5.12 -11.13 -29.46
CA VAL A 205 6.15 -11.77 -30.29
C VAL A 205 6.05 -11.15 -31.68
N ILE A 206 6.54 -9.93 -31.87
CA ILE A 206 7.02 -9.42 -33.16
C ILE A 206 8.17 -8.45 -32.87
N CYS A 207 9.35 -8.84 -33.33
CA CYS A 207 10.59 -8.07 -33.32
C CYS A 207 10.37 -6.57 -33.61
N THR A 208 10.60 -5.72 -32.61
CA THR A 208 11.17 -4.39 -32.84
C THR A 208 12.26 -4.14 -31.81
N LYS A 209 13.46 -3.91 -32.34
CA LYS A 209 14.69 -3.60 -31.61
C LYS A 209 14.58 -2.17 -31.07
N GLY A 210 13.82 -1.99 -30.01
CA GLY A 210 13.77 -0.76 -29.23
C GLY A 210 13.98 -1.13 -27.76
N LYS A 211 14.87 -0.41 -27.06
CA LYS A 211 15.03 -0.56 -25.62
C LYS A 211 13.69 -0.22 -24.96
N GLY A 212 12.86 -1.24 -24.73
CA GLY A 212 11.58 -1.09 -24.07
C GLY A 212 11.83 -0.62 -22.65
N GLU A 213 11.52 0.63 -22.35
CA GLU A 213 11.42 1.10 -20.99
C GLU A 213 10.46 0.17 -20.25
N GLN A 214 11.01 -0.62 -19.34
CA GLN A 214 10.22 -1.38 -18.39
C GLN A 214 9.47 -0.36 -17.55
N SER A 215 8.21 -0.11 -17.89
CA SER A 215 7.34 0.78 -17.13
C SER A 215 7.45 0.46 -15.62
N ALA A 216 7.50 1.48 -14.76
CA ALA A 216 7.68 1.27 -13.32
C ALA A 216 6.42 0.70 -12.62
N VAL A 217 5.31 0.66 -13.35
CA VAL A 217 3.99 0.26 -12.85
C VAL A 217 3.99 -1.22 -12.45
N GLY A 218 3.56 -1.52 -11.23
CA GLY A 218 3.43 -2.88 -10.68
C GLY A 218 4.71 -3.45 -10.06
N LEU A 219 5.86 -2.76 -10.15
CA LEU A 219 7.13 -3.26 -9.61
C LEU A 219 7.10 -3.41 -8.08
N ARG A 220 6.40 -2.50 -7.40
CA ARG A 220 6.22 -2.57 -5.95
C ARG A 220 5.37 -3.77 -5.56
N GLU A 221 4.23 -3.97 -6.22
CA GLU A 221 3.35 -5.11 -5.99
C GLU A 221 4.06 -6.43 -6.29
N HIS A 222 4.91 -6.46 -7.32
CA HIS A 222 5.78 -7.60 -7.66
C HIS A 222 6.74 -7.93 -6.52
N ALA A 223 7.51 -6.95 -6.05
CA ALA A 223 8.46 -7.16 -4.96
C ALA A 223 7.75 -7.59 -3.66
N THR A 224 6.62 -6.95 -3.32
CA THR A 224 5.83 -7.31 -2.14
C THR A 224 5.26 -8.72 -2.27
N ALA A 225 4.76 -9.13 -3.45
CA ALA A 225 4.25 -10.49 -3.67
C ALA A 225 5.35 -11.54 -3.47
N LEU A 226 6.55 -11.33 -4.03
CA LEU A 226 7.70 -12.22 -3.83
C LEU A 226 8.09 -12.31 -2.35
N PHE A 227 8.19 -11.14 -1.67
CA PHE A 227 8.52 -11.08 -0.25
C PHE A 227 7.47 -11.80 0.62
N MET A 228 6.19 -11.56 0.38
CA MET A 228 5.07 -12.17 1.11
C MET A 228 4.99 -13.68 0.90
N ALA A 229 5.15 -14.13 -0.34
CA ALA A 229 5.21 -15.55 -0.67
C ALA A 229 6.36 -16.24 0.07
N CYS A 230 7.55 -15.65 0.04
CA CYS A 230 8.68 -16.18 0.78
C CYS A 230 8.40 -16.17 2.29
N LYS A 231 7.96 -15.05 2.86
CA LYS A 231 7.81 -14.89 4.32
C LYS A 231 6.78 -15.84 4.93
N HIS A 232 5.65 -16.08 4.25
CA HIS A 232 4.46 -16.68 4.86
C HIS A 232 4.02 -18.03 4.29
N LEU A 233 4.49 -18.43 3.09
CA LEU A 233 4.12 -19.74 2.55
C LEU A 233 5.01 -20.87 3.11
N PRO A 234 4.49 -22.10 3.25
CA PRO A 234 5.26 -23.24 3.72
C PRO A 234 6.47 -23.53 2.83
N MET A 235 7.58 -23.95 3.45
CA MET A 235 8.81 -24.31 2.75
C MET A 235 8.61 -25.39 1.69
N SER A 236 7.74 -26.37 1.97
CA SER A 236 7.43 -27.48 1.06
C SER A 236 6.83 -27.04 -0.27
N LEU A 237 6.22 -25.84 -0.34
CA LEU A 237 5.61 -25.31 -1.55
C LEU A 237 6.62 -24.61 -2.48
N LEU A 238 7.76 -24.17 -1.95
CA LEU A 238 8.84 -23.49 -2.69
C LEU A 238 10.04 -24.44 -2.85
N SER A 239 9.75 -25.66 -3.30
CA SER A 239 10.46 -26.91 -3.00
C SER A 239 11.89 -27.08 -3.54
N PRO A 240 12.39 -26.36 -4.56
CA PRO A 240 13.80 -26.46 -4.91
C PRO A 240 14.66 -25.53 -4.03
N PRO A 241 15.79 -26.02 -3.47
CA PRO A 241 16.80 -25.19 -2.82
C PRO A 241 17.18 -24.00 -3.71
N GLY A 242 17.25 -22.81 -3.14
CA GLY A 242 17.62 -21.60 -3.88
C GLY A 242 16.48 -20.86 -4.57
N ILE A 243 15.29 -21.44 -4.76
CA ILE A 243 14.14 -20.70 -5.33
C ILE A 243 13.73 -19.54 -4.44
N ARG A 244 13.56 -19.79 -3.14
CA ARG A 244 13.21 -18.76 -2.16
C ARG A 244 14.28 -17.66 -2.06
N ALA A 245 15.56 -18.03 -2.13
CA ALA A 245 16.65 -17.07 -2.16
C ALA A 245 16.65 -16.24 -3.46
N GLY A 246 16.40 -16.86 -4.61
CA GLY A 246 16.26 -16.21 -5.91
C GLY A 246 15.08 -15.23 -5.96
N MET A 247 13.91 -15.64 -5.44
CA MET A 247 12.73 -14.78 -5.31
C MET A 247 13.02 -13.56 -4.42
N LEU A 248 13.70 -13.73 -3.29
CA LEU A 248 14.07 -12.61 -2.42
C LEU A 248 15.15 -11.72 -3.03
N ALA A 249 16.11 -12.27 -3.78
CA ALA A 249 17.10 -11.50 -4.52
C ALA A 249 16.44 -10.69 -5.65
N GLU A 250 15.43 -11.25 -6.32
CA GLU A 250 14.63 -10.51 -7.30
C GLU A 250 13.79 -9.41 -6.65
N ALA A 251 13.15 -9.68 -5.51
CA ALA A 251 12.44 -8.67 -4.73
C ALA A 251 13.39 -7.53 -4.33
N ALA A 252 14.57 -7.84 -3.79
CA ALA A 252 15.58 -6.86 -3.40
C ALA A 252 16.02 -5.98 -4.58
N ARG A 253 16.40 -6.59 -5.72
CA ARG A 253 16.76 -5.83 -6.93
C ARG A 253 15.63 -4.92 -7.41
N THR A 254 14.39 -5.37 -7.30
CA THR A 254 13.22 -4.58 -7.69
C THR A 254 12.99 -3.40 -6.75
N LEU A 255 13.14 -3.61 -5.44
CA LEU A 255 13.00 -2.56 -4.42
C LEU A 255 14.12 -1.51 -4.53
N GLU A 256 15.35 -1.95 -4.79
CA GLU A 256 16.47 -1.06 -5.07
C GLU A 256 16.21 -0.20 -6.31
N LYS A 257 15.73 -0.80 -7.40
CA LYS A 257 15.38 -0.09 -8.64
C LYS A 257 14.32 1.00 -8.42
N ILE A 258 13.35 0.77 -7.54
CA ILE A 258 12.26 1.74 -7.26
C ILE A 258 12.54 2.64 -6.04
N GLY A 259 13.70 2.49 -5.39
CA GLY A 259 14.12 3.31 -4.27
C GLY A 259 13.40 3.02 -2.95
N ASP A 260 12.75 1.86 -2.78
CA ASP A 260 12.10 1.49 -1.51
C ASP A 260 13.13 0.93 -0.51
N ARG A 261 13.75 1.82 0.24
CA ARG A 261 14.85 1.46 1.15
C ARG A 261 14.38 0.61 2.32
N LYS A 262 13.19 0.89 2.84
CA LYS A 262 12.64 0.21 4.02
C LYS A 262 12.36 -1.25 3.74
N ASN A 263 11.64 -1.56 2.66
CA ASN A 263 11.34 -2.95 2.32
C ASN A 263 12.57 -3.68 1.78
N LEU A 264 13.52 -2.97 1.16
CA LEU A 264 14.81 -3.55 0.74
C LEU A 264 15.57 -4.12 1.95
N MET A 265 15.68 -3.35 3.04
CA MET A 265 16.31 -3.81 4.27
C MET A 265 15.59 -5.04 4.87
N GLN A 266 14.26 -5.07 4.82
CA GLN A 266 13.49 -6.24 5.27
C GLN A 266 13.75 -7.48 4.41
N CYS A 267 13.88 -7.32 3.09
CA CYS A 267 14.23 -8.41 2.17
C CYS A 267 15.61 -8.99 2.50
N TYR A 268 16.63 -8.14 2.71
CA TYR A 268 17.96 -8.61 3.09
C TYR A 268 17.98 -9.31 4.45
N LYS A 269 17.22 -8.82 5.43
CA LYS A 269 17.09 -9.48 6.73
C LYS A 269 16.49 -10.89 6.61
N LEU A 270 15.46 -11.05 5.78
CA LEU A 270 14.84 -12.36 5.53
C LEU A 270 15.79 -13.28 4.76
N LEU A 271 16.48 -12.77 3.73
CA LEU A 271 17.47 -13.51 2.96
C LEU A 271 18.56 -14.09 3.86
N LYS A 272 19.12 -13.28 4.76
CA LYS A 272 20.14 -13.70 5.74
C LYS A 272 19.63 -14.80 6.67
N SER A 273 18.38 -14.71 7.13
CA SER A 273 17.81 -15.74 8.01
C SER A 273 17.67 -17.11 7.32
N ILE A 274 17.38 -17.12 6.01
CA ILE A 274 17.24 -18.36 5.24
C ILE A 274 18.60 -19.01 5.00
N THR A 275 19.64 -18.22 4.70
CA THR A 275 21.01 -18.73 4.51
C THR A 275 21.59 -19.32 5.78
N THR A 276 21.31 -18.72 6.94
CA THR A 276 21.78 -19.24 8.24
C THR A 276 21.06 -20.53 8.63
N ASN A 277 19.77 -20.67 8.29
CA ASN A 277 19.01 -21.88 8.60
C ASN A 277 19.39 -23.06 7.69
N SER A 278 19.83 -22.79 6.45
CA SER A 278 20.37 -23.84 5.56
C SER A 278 21.73 -24.38 5.97
N SER A 279 22.52 -23.63 6.77
CA SER A 279 23.84 -24.06 7.23
C SER A 279 23.84 -24.83 8.56
N VAL A 280 22.66 -25.06 9.16
CA VAL A 280 22.49 -25.79 10.44
C VAL A 280 21.92 -27.20 10.23
N THR A 281 21.63 -27.57 8.97
CA THR A 281 21.09 -28.89 8.60
C THR A 281 22.09 -29.81 7.92
N ASP A 282 23.39 -29.49 7.98
CA ASP A 282 24.48 -30.38 7.54
C ASP A 282 25.18 -31.03 8.74
#